data_AF-A0A6C1PNA1-F1
#
_entry.id   AF-A0A6C1PNA1-F1
#
_cell.length_a   1.000
_cell.length_b   1.000
_cell.length_c   1.000
_cell.angle_alpha   90.00
_cell.angle_beta   90.00
_cell.angle_gamma   90.00
#
_symmetry.space_group_name_H-M   'P 1'
#
loop_
_entity.id
_entity.type
_entity.pdbx_description
1 polymer ?
#
loop_
_entity_poly.entity_id
_entity_poly.type
_entity_poly.pdbx_seq_one_letter_code
_entity_poly.pdbx_strand_id
1 'polypeptide(L)'
;MNLSQEVNEILSNAYQEARQRKHEYLTPEHVLYAALHFEYTRDVISECGADPDEIRAHVDDHLKENVPTVHRGDPQQSLGFQNIVERAIFHCESAGKEEVAVGDILVSLFDEEQSFGAYFLKRAGIKRLALLEVISHGLPQSEQDPDTFGEEEDDEDEQPIATGDPSDEKRSRKRRNDPLEQFTTDLTEVARKGRLEPLVGRQDILERTIQVLCRRLKNNPVHLGEPGVGKTAITEGLAQRIAADDVPDVLKGFRVFALDMGAIMAGTRYRGDFEERMKAVMKRLESEERAILFIDEIHTIVGAGGTAGGGSIEASNLLKPALAAGRLRCIGATTHDEYRRYFERDRALSRRFQKIDVPEPSVGETVEILKGLKSRYEAFHNVRYSDEALELA
;
A
#
# COMPACT_ATOMS: atom_id res chain seq x y z
N MET A 1 -12.81 14.14 -21.47
CA MET A 1 -13.11 13.79 -20.07
C MET A 1 -14.62 13.76 -19.89
N ASN A 2 -15.17 12.62 -19.45
CA ASN A 2 -16.60 12.51 -19.16
C ASN A 2 -16.86 12.72 -17.66
N LEU A 3 -18.07 13.17 -17.32
CA LEU A 3 -18.54 13.17 -15.93
C LEU A 3 -19.37 11.91 -15.72
N SER A 4 -19.17 11.24 -14.58
CA SER A 4 -20.03 10.11 -14.19
C SER A 4 -21.49 10.49 -14.13
N GLN A 5 -22.37 9.51 -14.33
CA GLN A 5 -23.80 9.73 -14.27
C GLN A 5 -24.22 10.38 -12.95
N GLU A 6 -23.72 9.88 -11.82
CA GLU A 6 -23.98 10.45 -10.50
C GLU A 6 -23.47 11.90 -10.37
N VAL A 7 -22.29 12.22 -10.91
CA VAL A 7 -21.80 13.61 -10.90
C VAL A 7 -22.70 14.52 -11.74
N ASN A 8 -23.15 14.08 -12.92
CA ASN A 8 -24.11 14.85 -13.72
C ASN A 8 -25.43 15.09 -12.97
N GLU A 9 -25.92 14.08 -12.25
CA GLU A 9 -27.14 14.18 -11.43
C GLU A 9 -26.95 15.16 -10.26
N ILE A 10 -25.83 15.09 -9.53
CA ILE A 10 -25.49 16.03 -8.46
C ILE A 10 -25.44 17.47 -8.99
N LEU A 11 -24.74 17.71 -10.10
CA LEU A 11 -24.61 19.06 -10.68
C LEU A 11 -25.95 19.59 -11.21
N SER A 12 -26.77 18.71 -11.81
CA SER A 12 -28.13 19.06 -12.23
C SER A 12 -29.01 19.43 -11.04
N ASN A 13 -28.97 18.65 -9.96
CA ASN A 13 -29.71 18.92 -8.73
C ASN A 13 -29.25 20.22 -8.06
N ALA A 14 -27.94 20.47 -8.02
CA ALA A 14 -27.39 21.73 -7.52
C ALA A 14 -27.88 22.95 -8.32
N TYR A 15 -27.95 22.83 -9.65
CA TYR A 15 -28.50 23.87 -10.52
C TYR A 15 -30.00 24.08 -10.27
N GLN A 16 -30.78 23.02 -10.12
CA GLN A 16 -32.21 23.12 -9.80
C GLN A 16 -32.44 23.76 -8.43
N GLU A 17 -31.64 23.43 -7.41
CA GLU A 17 -31.72 24.06 -6.09
C GLU A 17 -31.47 25.58 -6.18
N ALA A 18 -30.39 25.99 -6.87
CA ALA A 18 -30.11 27.41 -7.08
C ALA A 18 -31.28 28.11 -7.79
N ARG A 19 -31.85 27.46 -8.81
CA ARG A 19 -32.97 28.00 -9.59
C ARG A 19 -34.26 28.09 -8.78
N GLN A 20 -34.61 27.07 -8.01
CA GLN A 20 -35.83 27.03 -7.19
C GLN A 20 -35.79 28.07 -6.08
N ARG A 21 -34.62 28.25 -5.45
CA ARG A 21 -34.38 29.28 -4.44
C ARG A 21 -34.20 30.68 -5.04
N LYS A 22 -34.17 30.79 -6.37
CA LYS A 22 -33.94 32.02 -7.14
C LYS A 22 -32.62 32.69 -6.82
N HIS A 23 -31.60 31.90 -6.52
CA HIS A 23 -30.26 32.41 -6.26
C HIS A 23 -29.63 32.98 -7.53
N GLU A 24 -28.91 34.08 -7.40
CA GLU A 24 -28.15 34.72 -8.48
C GLU A 24 -27.05 33.81 -9.02
N TYR A 25 -26.44 33.04 -8.11
CA TYR A 25 -25.28 32.21 -8.41
C TYR A 25 -25.50 30.74 -8.04
N LEU A 26 -25.02 29.85 -8.92
CA LEU A 26 -24.73 28.46 -8.61
C LEU A 26 -23.34 28.39 -7.98
N THR A 27 -23.27 27.96 -6.72
CA THR A 27 -22.07 28.02 -5.88
C THR A 27 -21.62 26.63 -5.41
N PRO A 28 -20.39 26.48 -4.87
CA PRO A 28 -19.93 25.24 -4.24
C PRO A 28 -20.90 24.66 -3.21
N GLU A 29 -21.57 25.51 -2.45
CA GLU A 29 -22.51 25.14 -1.41
C GLU A 29 -23.74 24.43 -1.98
N HIS A 30 -24.20 24.81 -3.18
CA HIS A 30 -25.28 24.10 -3.86
C HIS A 30 -24.84 22.70 -4.27
N VAL A 31 -23.59 22.54 -4.72
CA VAL A 31 -23.03 21.24 -5.10
C VAL A 31 -22.90 20.35 -3.86
N LEU A 32 -22.37 20.89 -2.75
CA LEU A 32 -22.28 20.15 -1.49
C LEU A 32 -23.66 19.77 -0.96
N TYR A 33 -24.62 20.70 -0.97
CA TYR A 33 -26.00 20.44 -0.55
C TYR A 33 -26.63 19.31 -1.37
N ALA A 34 -26.53 19.38 -2.71
CA ALA A 34 -27.05 18.34 -3.59
C ALA A 34 -26.33 17.00 -3.40
N ALA A 35 -25.01 17.00 -3.23
CA ALA A 35 -24.21 15.79 -3.05
C ALA A 35 -24.59 15.04 -1.76
N LEU A 36 -24.93 15.75 -0.67
CA LEU A 36 -25.33 15.17 0.62
C LEU A 36 -26.68 14.42 0.60
N HIS A 37 -27.38 14.40 -0.54
CA HIS A 37 -28.54 13.55 -0.78
C HIS A 37 -28.20 12.18 -1.37
N PHE A 38 -26.99 11.99 -1.88
CA PHE A 38 -26.54 10.72 -2.48
C PHE A 38 -25.88 9.85 -1.42
N GLU A 39 -26.21 8.56 -1.41
CA GLU A 39 -25.75 7.58 -0.42
C GLU A 39 -24.23 7.53 -0.34
N TYR A 40 -23.55 7.42 -1.49
CA TYR A 40 -22.09 7.44 -1.57
C TYR A 40 -21.47 8.63 -0.83
N THR A 41 -21.96 9.85 -1.05
CA THR A 41 -21.43 11.05 -0.38
C THR A 41 -21.68 11.00 1.12
N ARG A 42 -22.88 10.56 1.54
CA ARG A 42 -23.24 10.47 2.96
C ARG A 42 -22.34 9.47 3.69
N ASP A 43 -22.05 8.35 3.06
CA ASP A 43 -21.15 7.33 3.59
C ASP A 43 -19.71 7.85 3.66
N VAL A 44 -19.23 8.54 2.63
CA VAL A 44 -17.89 9.14 2.63
C VAL A 44 -17.72 10.11 3.80
N ILE A 45 -18.72 10.96 4.02
CA ILE A 45 -18.74 11.94 5.12
C ILE A 45 -18.81 11.24 6.49
N SER A 46 -19.61 10.18 6.61
CA SER A 46 -19.78 9.40 7.84
C SER A 46 -18.50 8.66 8.23
N GLU A 47 -17.83 8.03 7.26
CA GLU A 47 -16.53 7.37 7.44
C GLU A 47 -15.42 8.36 7.79
N CYS A 48 -15.53 9.63 7.35
CA CYS A 48 -14.65 10.71 7.81
C CYS A 48 -14.93 11.16 9.26
N GLY A 49 -15.92 10.58 9.93
CA GLY A 49 -16.28 10.86 11.32
C GLY A 49 -17.18 12.08 11.50
N ALA A 50 -17.89 12.52 10.45
CA ALA A 50 -18.81 13.65 10.50
C ALA A 50 -20.24 13.22 10.18
N ASP A 51 -21.24 13.94 10.72
CA ASP A 51 -22.64 13.68 10.42
C ASP A 51 -23.06 14.42 9.12
N PRO A 52 -23.43 13.70 8.04
CA PRO A 52 -23.85 14.32 6.79
C PRO A 52 -25.14 15.14 6.94
N ASP A 53 -26.04 14.80 7.87
CA ASP A 53 -27.27 15.54 8.09
C ASP A 53 -27.02 16.87 8.82
N GLU A 54 -26.05 16.91 9.76
CA GLU A 54 -25.62 18.15 10.41
C GLU A 54 -24.98 19.12 9.40
N ILE A 55 -24.08 18.62 8.54
CA ILE A 55 -23.47 19.43 7.49
C ILE A 55 -24.54 19.95 6.53
N ARG A 56 -25.48 19.09 6.09
CA ARG A 56 -26.55 19.49 5.17
C ARG A 56 -27.40 20.60 5.77
N ALA A 57 -27.76 20.51 7.05
CA ALA A 57 -28.56 21.55 7.72
C ALA A 57 -27.82 22.89 7.74
N HIS A 58 -26.52 22.90 8.08
CA HIS A 58 -25.72 24.12 8.07
C HIS A 58 -25.54 24.74 6.68
N VAL A 59 -25.37 23.90 5.65
CA VAL A 59 -25.31 24.36 4.27
C VAL A 59 -26.66 24.93 3.83
N ASP A 60 -27.77 24.29 4.20
CA ASP A 60 -29.12 24.77 3.89
C ASP A 60 -29.42 26.15 4.48
N ASP A 61 -29.08 26.34 5.76
CA ASP A 61 -29.20 27.63 6.45
C ASP A 61 -28.37 28.71 5.76
N HIS A 62 -27.13 28.37 5.38
CA HIS A 62 -26.28 29.29 4.63
C HIS A 62 -26.90 29.69 3.29
N LEU A 63 -27.39 28.72 2.54
CA LEU A 63 -28.05 28.94 1.25
C LEU A 63 -29.27 29.87 1.40
N LYS A 64 -30.08 29.70 2.46
CA LYS A 64 -31.27 30.55 2.71
C LYS A 64 -30.93 31.98 3.09
N GLU A 65 -29.89 32.18 3.89
CA GLU A 65 -29.62 33.47 4.54
C GLU A 65 -28.59 34.33 3.81
N ASN A 66 -27.66 33.71 3.06
CA ASN A 66 -26.44 34.38 2.61
C ASN A 66 -26.26 34.46 1.10
N VAL A 67 -27.03 33.69 0.32
CA VAL A 67 -26.93 33.72 -1.14
C VAL A 67 -27.89 34.76 -1.73
N PRO A 68 -27.41 35.73 -2.52
CA PRO A 68 -28.27 36.74 -3.14
C PRO A 68 -29.32 36.12 -4.06
N THR A 69 -30.55 36.63 -4.02
CA THR A 69 -31.64 36.19 -4.89
C THR A 69 -31.90 37.16 -6.03
N VAL A 70 -32.22 36.64 -7.22
CA VAL A 70 -32.65 37.42 -8.39
C VAL A 70 -34.14 37.23 -8.70
N HIS A 71 -34.79 38.28 -9.19
CA HIS A 71 -36.21 38.21 -9.54
C HIS A 71 -36.48 37.54 -10.89
N ARG A 72 -35.50 37.56 -11.80
CA ARG A 72 -35.58 36.96 -13.15
C ARG A 72 -34.18 36.55 -13.62
N GLY A 73 -34.13 35.43 -14.32
CA GLY A 73 -32.88 34.86 -14.86
C GLY A 73 -32.59 33.50 -14.26
N ASP A 74 -31.82 32.69 -14.98
CA ASP A 74 -31.27 31.44 -14.48
C ASP A 74 -29.98 31.72 -13.69
N PRO A 75 -29.64 30.89 -12.69
CA PRO A 75 -28.44 31.10 -11.87
C PRO A 75 -27.17 31.07 -12.72
N GLN A 76 -26.25 32.00 -12.46
CA GLN A 76 -24.94 32.04 -13.11
C GLN A 76 -23.94 31.21 -12.32
N GLN A 77 -23.01 30.54 -13.00
CA GLN A 77 -21.94 29.81 -12.32
C GLN A 77 -21.03 30.78 -11.58
N SER A 78 -20.77 30.53 -10.30
CA SER A 78 -19.77 31.29 -9.55
C SER A 78 -18.35 30.83 -9.90
N LEU A 79 -17.36 31.68 -9.61
CA LEU A 79 -15.94 31.32 -9.79
C LEU A 79 -15.56 30.09 -8.96
N GLY A 80 -16.05 29.98 -7.72
CA GLY A 80 -15.79 28.83 -6.87
C GLY A 80 -16.38 27.53 -7.44
N PHE A 81 -17.56 27.60 -8.06
CA PHE A 81 -18.14 26.45 -8.75
C PHE A 81 -17.27 26.02 -9.94
N GLN A 82 -16.84 26.98 -10.76
CA GLN A 82 -15.97 26.72 -11.92
C GLN A 82 -14.65 26.09 -11.48
N ASN A 83 -14.01 26.62 -10.44
CA ASN A 83 -12.76 26.11 -9.88
C ASN A 83 -12.88 24.64 -9.46
N ILE A 84 -13.98 24.25 -8.83
CA ILE A 84 -14.20 22.87 -8.36
C ILE A 84 -14.32 21.91 -9.54
N VAL A 85 -15.10 22.27 -10.55
CA VAL A 85 -15.30 21.43 -11.73
C VAL A 85 -14.00 21.31 -12.53
N GLU A 86 -13.32 22.42 -12.79
CA GLU A 86 -12.05 22.43 -13.52
C GLU A 86 -10.96 21.65 -12.77
N ARG A 87 -10.87 21.80 -11.45
CA ARG A 87 -9.91 21.06 -10.61
C ARG A 87 -10.19 19.56 -10.63
N ALA A 88 -11.45 19.15 -10.55
CA ALA A 88 -11.84 17.74 -10.61
C ALA A 88 -11.48 17.12 -11.97
N ILE A 89 -11.77 17.83 -13.08
CA ILE A 89 -11.39 17.41 -14.44
C ILE A 89 -9.88 17.30 -14.57
N PHE A 90 -9.13 18.34 -14.18
CA PHE A 90 -7.67 18.35 -14.27
C PHE A 90 -7.03 17.23 -13.44
N HIS A 91 -7.58 16.95 -12.26
CA HIS A 91 -7.15 15.85 -11.40
C HIS A 91 -7.35 14.50 -12.09
N CYS A 92 -8.52 14.26 -12.68
CA CYS A 92 -8.80 13.03 -13.41
C CYS A 92 -7.91 12.87 -14.64
N GLU A 93 -7.69 13.94 -15.43
CA GLU A 93 -6.81 13.91 -16.60
C GLU A 93 -5.37 13.58 -16.20
N SER A 94 -4.86 14.24 -15.16
CA SER A 94 -3.51 14.00 -14.62
C SER A 94 -3.36 12.60 -14.03
N ALA A 95 -4.46 11.99 -13.58
CA ALA A 95 -4.50 10.64 -13.05
C ALA A 95 -4.70 9.55 -14.11
N GLY A 96 -4.91 9.92 -15.39
CA GLY A 96 -5.22 8.98 -16.47
C GLY A 96 -6.59 8.32 -16.35
N LYS A 97 -7.52 8.91 -15.57
CA LYS A 97 -8.91 8.43 -15.48
C LYS A 97 -9.70 8.94 -16.69
N GLU A 98 -10.63 8.15 -17.20
CA GLU A 98 -11.49 8.55 -18.32
C GLU A 98 -12.72 9.37 -17.87
N GLU A 99 -13.04 9.28 -16.57
CA GLU A 99 -14.26 9.83 -15.99
C GLU A 99 -14.02 10.52 -14.64
N VAL A 100 -14.78 11.59 -14.38
CA VAL A 100 -14.83 12.29 -13.08
C VAL A 100 -15.90 11.67 -12.19
N ALA A 101 -15.47 11.13 -11.05
CA ALA A 101 -16.36 10.51 -10.06
C ALA A 101 -16.77 11.50 -8.95
N VAL A 102 -17.76 11.13 -8.15
CA VAL A 102 -18.27 11.95 -7.02
C VAL A 102 -17.15 12.29 -6.04
N GLY A 103 -16.24 11.35 -5.78
CA GLY A 103 -15.08 11.58 -4.93
C GLY A 103 -14.16 12.71 -5.43
N ASP A 104 -13.94 12.82 -6.74
CA ASP A 104 -13.11 13.88 -7.32
C ASP A 104 -13.77 15.27 -7.12
N ILE A 105 -15.10 15.35 -7.14
CA ILE A 105 -15.87 16.56 -6.81
C ILE A 105 -15.78 16.89 -5.31
N LEU A 106 -15.92 15.90 -4.42
CA LEU A 106 -15.85 16.11 -2.97
C LEU A 106 -14.47 16.62 -2.51
N VAL A 107 -13.40 16.08 -3.08
CA VAL A 107 -12.03 16.57 -2.82
C VAL A 107 -11.88 18.00 -3.33
N SER A 108 -12.37 18.28 -4.54
CA SER A 108 -12.28 19.61 -5.12
C SER A 108 -13.08 20.66 -4.33
N LEU A 109 -14.26 20.28 -3.81
CA LEU A 109 -15.06 21.07 -2.85
C LEU A 109 -14.27 21.36 -1.57
N PHE A 110 -13.63 20.35 -0.99
CA PHE A 110 -12.84 20.52 0.23
C PHE A 110 -11.64 21.45 0.04
N ASP A 111 -11.00 21.38 -1.12
CA ASP A 111 -9.82 22.17 -1.48
C ASP A 111 -10.16 23.61 -1.91
N GLU A 112 -11.44 23.93 -2.13
CA GLU A 112 -11.87 25.29 -2.45
C GLU A 112 -11.90 26.17 -1.19
N GLU A 113 -10.72 26.63 -0.75
CA GLU A 113 -10.52 27.32 0.54
C GLU A 113 -11.38 28.56 0.75
N GLN A 114 -11.80 29.22 -0.32
CA GLN A 114 -12.63 30.43 -0.27
C GLN A 114 -14.14 30.13 -0.34
N SER A 115 -14.55 28.87 -0.26
CA SER A 115 -15.96 28.47 -0.23
C SER A 115 -16.46 28.18 1.18
N PHE A 116 -17.75 28.47 1.42
CA PHE A 116 -18.43 28.02 2.62
C PHE A 116 -18.64 26.51 2.62
N GLY A 117 -18.70 25.87 1.44
CA GLY A 117 -18.68 24.41 1.32
C GLY A 117 -17.47 23.78 2.02
N ALA A 118 -16.26 24.23 1.68
CA ALA A 118 -15.04 23.79 2.35
C ALA A 118 -15.04 24.12 3.85
N TYR A 119 -15.54 25.31 4.22
CA TYR A 119 -15.67 25.71 5.62
C TYR A 119 -16.55 24.75 6.42
N PHE A 120 -17.72 24.34 5.91
CA PHE A 120 -18.61 23.42 6.62
C PHE A 120 -18.02 22.03 6.77
N LEU A 121 -17.37 21.50 5.73
CA LEU A 121 -16.65 20.22 5.82
C LEU A 121 -15.55 20.28 6.89
N LYS A 122 -14.71 21.33 6.88
CA LYS A 122 -13.63 21.51 7.86
C LYS A 122 -14.16 21.73 9.28
N ARG A 123 -15.26 22.48 9.43
CA ARG A 123 -15.91 22.73 10.72
C ARG A 123 -16.49 21.47 11.33
N ALA A 124 -17.01 20.55 10.51
CA ALA A 124 -17.50 19.25 10.94
C ALA A 124 -16.37 18.28 11.36
N GLY A 125 -15.10 18.71 11.29
CA GLY A 125 -13.95 17.92 11.71
C GLY A 125 -13.34 17.05 10.61
N ILE A 126 -13.87 17.13 9.39
CA ILE A 126 -13.34 16.39 8.24
C ILE A 126 -11.94 16.92 7.92
N LYS A 127 -10.99 16.00 7.86
CA LYS A 127 -9.62 16.28 7.44
C LYS A 127 -9.46 15.85 5.99
N ARG A 128 -8.66 16.60 5.24
CA ARG A 128 -8.34 16.29 3.84
C ARG A 128 -7.83 14.86 3.66
N LEU A 129 -6.96 14.41 4.57
CA LEU A 129 -6.37 13.07 4.53
C LEU A 129 -7.46 11.99 4.70
N ALA A 130 -8.35 12.13 5.70
CA ALA A 130 -9.46 11.20 5.91
C ALA A 130 -10.39 11.13 4.69
N LEU A 131 -10.71 12.29 4.10
CA LEU A 131 -11.52 12.36 2.89
C LEU A 131 -10.88 11.60 1.72
N LEU A 132 -9.57 11.77 1.52
CA LEU A 132 -8.83 11.07 0.47
C LEU A 132 -8.69 9.57 0.74
N GLU A 133 -8.46 9.17 1.99
CA GLU A 133 -8.37 7.76 2.40
C GLU A 133 -9.68 7.02 2.08
N VAL A 134 -10.82 7.56 2.48
CA VAL A 134 -12.14 6.94 2.24
C VAL A 134 -12.45 6.83 0.74
N ILE A 135 -12.17 7.89 -0.03
CA ILE A 135 -12.39 7.87 -1.49
C ILE A 135 -11.43 6.90 -2.19
N SER A 136 -10.17 6.78 -1.74
CA SER A 136 -9.14 5.97 -2.40
C SER A 136 -9.23 4.48 -2.05
N HIS A 137 -9.68 4.15 -0.84
CA HIS A 137 -9.80 2.77 -0.37
C HIS A 137 -11.20 2.18 -0.58
N GLY A 138 -12.16 3.01 -1.02
CA GLY A 138 -13.55 2.62 -1.21
C GLY A 138 -14.33 2.61 0.11
N LEU A 139 -15.63 2.86 0.02
CA LEU A 139 -16.52 2.68 1.16
C LEU A 139 -16.55 1.18 1.53
N PRO A 140 -16.54 0.84 2.83
CA PRO A 140 -16.83 -0.53 3.23
C PRO A 140 -18.21 -0.89 2.67
N GLN A 141 -18.26 -1.81 1.71
CA GLN A 141 -19.51 -2.21 1.06
C GLN A 141 -20.51 -2.63 2.15
N SER A 142 -21.56 -1.83 2.30
CA SER A 142 -22.81 -2.25 2.90
C SER A 142 -23.36 -3.37 2.01
N GLU A 143 -23.57 -4.53 2.61
CA GLU A 143 -24.23 -5.67 1.96
C GLU A 143 -25.65 -5.26 1.55
N GLN A 144 -25.85 -4.86 0.28
CA GLN A 144 -27.15 -4.81 -0.42
C GLN A 144 -26.96 -4.34 -1.88
N ASP A 145 -26.61 -5.25 -2.79
CA ASP A 145 -27.49 -5.76 -3.85
C ASP A 145 -26.68 -6.55 -4.91
N PRO A 146 -27.15 -7.74 -5.34
CA PRO A 146 -26.55 -8.52 -6.40
C PRO A 146 -27.17 -8.12 -7.75
N ASP A 147 -26.36 -7.60 -8.67
CA ASP A 147 -26.41 -7.84 -10.12
C ASP A 147 -25.61 -6.75 -10.84
N THR A 148 -24.54 -7.14 -11.55
CA THR A 148 -24.33 -6.91 -13.00
C THR A 148 -22.86 -7.23 -13.36
N PHE A 149 -22.69 -8.35 -14.07
CA PHE A 149 -21.67 -8.80 -15.03
C PHE A 149 -20.34 -8.01 -15.23
N GLY A 150 -19.18 -8.65 -15.44
CA GLY A 150 -19.03 -10.04 -15.86
C GLY A 150 -17.61 -10.60 -16.00
N GLU A 151 -17.65 -11.90 -16.29
CA GLU A 151 -16.73 -12.78 -17.04
C GLU A 151 -15.28 -12.88 -16.57
N GLU A 152 -14.96 -14.01 -15.92
CA GLU A 152 -14.04 -15.01 -16.48
C GLU A 152 -14.38 -16.40 -15.89
N GLU A 153 -14.57 -17.37 -16.77
CA GLU A 153 -14.83 -18.80 -16.51
C GLU A 153 -13.52 -19.52 -16.11
N ASP A 154 -13.57 -20.39 -15.10
CA ASP A 154 -13.18 -21.80 -15.26
C ASP A 154 -13.52 -22.61 -13.98
N ASP A 155 -14.19 -23.73 -14.26
CA ASP A 155 -14.57 -24.91 -13.45
C ASP A 155 -13.56 -25.32 -12.34
N GLU A 156 -13.91 -25.94 -11.20
CA GLU A 156 -14.88 -27.01 -10.96
C GLU A 156 -15.05 -27.23 -9.42
N ASP A 157 -16.16 -27.89 -9.05
CA ASP A 157 -16.51 -28.58 -7.79
C ASP A 157 -17.31 -27.87 -6.66
N GLU A 158 -18.62 -28.16 -6.67
CA GLU A 158 -19.59 -27.90 -5.61
C GLU A 158 -19.60 -28.95 -4.48
N GLN A 159 -19.43 -28.44 -3.24
CA GLN A 159 -20.27 -28.64 -2.02
C GLN A 159 -20.24 -30.01 -1.26
N PRO A 160 -20.54 -30.05 0.09
CA PRO A 160 -21.44 -29.15 0.81
C PRO A 160 -21.04 -28.64 2.22
N ILE A 161 -21.55 -27.43 2.48
CA ILE A 161 -22.14 -26.85 3.70
C ILE A 161 -21.87 -27.61 5.02
N ALA A 162 -21.05 -26.99 5.89
CA ALA A 162 -21.07 -27.19 7.34
C ALA A 162 -21.24 -25.83 8.04
N THR A 163 -22.26 -25.78 8.89
CA THR A 163 -22.66 -24.66 9.76
C THR A 163 -21.50 -24.08 10.58
N GLY A 164 -21.24 -22.78 10.47
CA GLY A 164 -20.17 -22.07 11.20
C GLY A 164 -20.66 -20.81 11.89
N ASP A 165 -20.27 -20.68 13.16
CA ASP A 165 -20.56 -19.66 14.17
C ASP A 165 -20.26 -18.20 13.71
N PRO A 166 -20.96 -17.14 14.18
CA PRO A 166 -20.72 -15.72 13.80
C PRO A 166 -19.34 -15.16 14.22
N SER A 167 -18.46 -16.00 14.78
CA SER A 167 -17.11 -15.62 15.20
C SER A 167 -16.06 -15.66 14.07
N ASP A 168 -16.33 -16.32 12.93
CA ASP A 168 -15.36 -16.45 11.84
C ASP A 168 -15.37 -15.26 10.86
N GLU A 169 -16.49 -14.56 10.69
CA GLU A 169 -16.55 -13.34 9.85
C GLU A 169 -15.69 -12.20 10.38
N LYS A 170 -15.58 -12.06 11.72
CA LYS A 170 -14.68 -11.08 12.36
C LYS A 170 -13.20 -11.43 12.20
N ARG A 171 -12.86 -12.70 11.99
CA ARG A 171 -11.48 -13.14 11.68
C ARG A 171 -11.16 -12.97 10.19
N SER A 172 -12.14 -13.16 9.31
CA SER A 172 -12.05 -12.95 7.87
C SER A 172 -11.89 -11.46 7.48
N ARG A 173 -12.73 -10.57 8.02
CA ARG A 173 -12.64 -9.11 7.78
C ARG A 173 -11.36 -8.46 8.34
N LYS A 174 -10.76 -9.05 9.39
CA LYS A 174 -9.48 -8.58 9.98
C LYS A 174 -8.25 -9.00 9.17
N ARG A 175 -8.36 -10.07 8.36
CA ARG A 175 -7.31 -10.49 7.41
C ARG A 175 -7.25 -9.54 6.21
N ARG A 176 -8.40 -9.14 5.66
CA ARG A 176 -8.50 -8.28 4.47
C ARG A 176 -7.81 -6.90 4.54
N ASN A 177 -7.51 -6.40 5.75
CA ASN A 177 -6.81 -5.13 6.00
C ASN A 177 -5.51 -5.29 6.83
N ASP A 178 -4.87 -6.47 6.85
CA ASP A 178 -3.57 -6.61 7.53
C ASP A 178 -2.47 -5.93 6.68
N PRO A 179 -1.77 -4.90 7.20
CA PRO A 179 -0.68 -4.25 6.47
C PRO A 179 0.43 -5.22 6.05
N LEU A 180 0.61 -6.35 6.76
CA LEU A 180 1.56 -7.38 6.33
C LEU A 180 1.08 -8.11 5.07
N GLU A 181 -0.21 -8.39 4.94
CA GLU A 181 -0.75 -9.04 3.74
C GLU A 181 -0.72 -8.11 2.52
N GLN A 182 -0.86 -6.79 2.75
CA GLN A 182 -0.87 -5.79 1.67
C GLN A 182 0.52 -5.39 1.18
N PHE A 183 1.49 -5.26 2.09
CA PHE A 183 2.79 -4.66 1.79
C PHE A 183 3.97 -5.61 1.98
N THR A 184 3.72 -6.87 2.34
CA THR A 184 4.76 -7.88 2.49
C THR A 184 4.36 -9.21 1.88
N THR A 185 5.34 -10.02 1.53
CA THR A 185 5.14 -11.43 1.18
C THR A 185 5.67 -12.31 2.31
N ASP A 186 4.85 -13.20 2.86
CA ASP A 186 5.32 -14.21 3.83
C ASP A 186 6.06 -15.34 3.10
N LEU A 187 7.39 -15.23 3.04
CA LEU A 187 8.26 -16.21 2.42
C LEU A 187 8.19 -17.57 3.11
N THR A 188 7.91 -17.62 4.43
CA THR A 188 7.77 -18.89 5.15
C THR A 188 6.50 -19.62 4.74
N GLU A 189 5.41 -18.90 4.50
CA GLU A 189 4.18 -19.48 3.96
C GLU A 189 4.36 -19.96 2.51
N VAL A 190 5.02 -19.16 1.66
CA VAL A 190 5.35 -19.54 0.28
C VAL A 190 6.25 -20.79 0.26
N ALA A 191 7.20 -20.90 1.19
CA ALA A 191 8.05 -22.07 1.36
C ALA A 191 7.25 -23.32 1.75
N ARG A 192 6.31 -23.22 2.71
CA ARG A 192 5.44 -24.34 3.10
C ARG A 192 4.58 -24.85 1.95
N LYS A 193 4.19 -23.96 1.02
CA LYS A 193 3.47 -24.31 -0.21
C LYS A 193 4.37 -24.91 -1.29
N GLY A 194 5.68 -25.05 -1.05
CA GLY A 194 6.64 -25.61 -2.01
C GLY A 194 6.94 -24.73 -3.22
N ARG A 195 6.56 -23.44 -3.18
CA ARG A 195 6.64 -22.53 -4.33
C ARG A 195 8.00 -21.83 -4.48
N LEU A 196 8.80 -21.75 -3.41
CA LEU A 196 10.15 -21.17 -3.48
C LEU A 196 11.13 -22.10 -4.22
N GLU A 197 12.15 -21.51 -4.85
CA GLU A 197 13.24 -22.25 -5.48
C GLU A 197 14.20 -22.83 -4.43
N PRO A 198 14.65 -24.08 -4.58
CA PRO A 198 15.58 -24.66 -3.62
C PRO A 198 16.89 -23.86 -3.60
N LEU A 199 17.38 -23.53 -2.42
CA LEU A 199 18.71 -22.91 -2.31
C LEU A 199 19.79 -23.95 -2.64
N VAL A 200 20.52 -23.72 -3.73
CA VAL A 200 21.64 -24.57 -4.15
C VAL A 200 22.97 -23.89 -3.80
N GLY A 201 23.80 -24.60 -3.05
CA GLY A 201 25.04 -24.03 -2.50
C GLY A 201 24.76 -22.94 -1.45
N ARG A 202 25.77 -22.11 -1.15
CA ARG A 202 25.68 -20.96 -0.21
C ARG A 202 25.28 -21.32 1.23
N GLN A 203 25.44 -22.59 1.60
CA GLN A 203 25.07 -23.10 2.92
C GLN A 203 25.85 -22.42 4.04
N ASP A 204 27.12 -22.10 3.80
CA ASP A 204 27.98 -21.36 4.71
C ASP A 204 27.43 -19.94 5.02
N ILE A 205 26.92 -19.25 3.99
CA ILE A 205 26.32 -17.91 4.13
C ILE A 205 24.98 -18.00 4.86
N LEU A 206 24.16 -19.00 4.53
CA LEU A 206 22.89 -19.25 5.22
C LEU A 206 23.12 -19.59 6.71
N GLU A 207 24.06 -20.48 7.01
CA GLU A 207 24.46 -20.82 8.38
C GLU A 207 24.96 -19.59 9.14
N ARG A 208 25.76 -18.74 8.48
CA ARG A 208 26.20 -17.49 9.07
C ARG A 208 25.03 -16.54 9.35
N THR A 209 24.06 -16.47 8.45
CA THR A 209 22.83 -15.67 8.60
C THR A 209 22.02 -16.14 9.82
N ILE A 210 21.79 -17.45 9.93
CA ILE A 210 21.14 -18.09 11.09
C ILE A 210 21.90 -17.77 12.38
N GLN A 211 23.23 -17.93 12.38
CA GLN A 211 24.06 -17.65 13.53
C GLN A 211 23.93 -16.19 14.01
N VAL A 212 23.83 -15.24 13.09
CA VAL A 212 23.62 -13.82 13.40
C VAL A 212 22.24 -13.59 14.02
N LEU A 213 21.17 -14.13 13.41
CA LEU A 213 19.79 -13.97 13.90
C LEU A 213 19.57 -14.54 15.31
N CYS A 214 20.34 -15.58 15.68
CA CYS A 214 20.33 -16.18 17.01
C CYS A 214 21.03 -15.33 18.10
N ARG A 215 21.74 -14.25 17.75
CA ARG A 215 22.44 -13.42 18.75
C ARG A 215 21.46 -12.57 19.56
N ARG A 216 21.90 -12.18 20.76
CA ARG A 216 21.17 -11.21 21.62
C ARG A 216 21.36 -9.75 21.17
N LEU A 217 22.52 -9.44 20.60
CA LEU A 217 22.90 -8.11 20.12
C LEU A 217 23.48 -8.25 18.72
N LYS A 218 23.32 -7.21 17.89
CA LYS A 218 23.73 -7.25 16.47
C LYS A 218 23.16 -8.47 15.74
N ASN A 219 21.87 -8.68 15.95
CA ASN A 219 21.11 -9.84 15.48
C ASN A 219 20.40 -9.60 14.15
N ASN A 220 20.78 -8.56 13.43
CA ASN A 220 20.24 -8.21 12.13
C ASN A 220 21.33 -8.42 11.08
N PRO A 221 21.28 -9.46 10.25
CA PRO A 221 22.26 -9.62 9.17
C PRO A 221 22.02 -8.60 8.06
N VAL A 222 23.10 -8.16 7.42
CA VAL A 222 23.04 -7.43 6.14
C VAL A 222 23.92 -8.13 5.14
N HIS A 223 23.31 -8.64 4.07
CA HIS A 223 23.97 -9.32 2.96
C HIS A 223 24.55 -8.28 2.01
N LEU A 224 25.87 -8.35 1.79
CA LEU A 224 26.62 -7.43 0.95
C LEU A 224 27.19 -8.15 -0.27
N GLY A 225 26.81 -7.71 -1.45
CA GLY A 225 27.32 -8.28 -2.71
C GLY A 225 26.75 -7.55 -3.92
N GLU A 226 27.30 -7.84 -5.09
CA GLU A 226 26.83 -7.26 -6.35
C GLU A 226 25.36 -7.65 -6.65
N PRO A 227 24.63 -6.90 -7.49
CA PRO A 227 23.30 -7.31 -7.96
C PRO A 227 23.36 -8.68 -8.64
N GLY A 228 22.36 -9.53 -8.43
CA GLY A 228 22.28 -10.85 -9.07
C GLY A 228 23.06 -12.00 -8.41
N VAL A 229 23.89 -11.77 -7.39
CA VAL A 229 24.67 -12.85 -6.73
C VAL A 229 23.86 -13.82 -5.86
N GLY A 230 22.54 -13.63 -5.76
CA GLY A 230 21.64 -14.49 -4.99
C GLY A 230 21.39 -14.05 -3.53
N LYS A 231 21.46 -12.75 -3.23
CA LYS A 231 21.17 -12.22 -1.88
C LYS A 231 19.75 -12.59 -1.39
N THR A 232 18.76 -12.43 -2.25
CA THR A 232 17.36 -12.78 -1.96
C THR A 232 17.17 -14.29 -1.79
N ALA A 233 17.82 -15.09 -2.64
CA ALA A 233 17.79 -16.56 -2.55
C ALA A 233 18.29 -17.09 -1.19
N ILE A 234 19.29 -16.45 -0.57
CA ILE A 234 19.74 -16.84 0.78
C ILE A 234 18.62 -16.65 1.81
N THR A 235 17.83 -15.57 1.70
CA THR A 235 16.70 -15.30 2.60
C THR A 235 15.53 -16.25 2.35
N GLU A 236 15.28 -16.61 1.09
CA GLU A 236 14.30 -17.64 0.74
C GLU A 236 14.73 -19.02 1.26
N GLY A 237 16.01 -19.37 1.17
CA GLY A 237 16.56 -20.59 1.77
C GLY A 237 16.41 -20.61 3.29
N LEU A 238 16.56 -19.46 3.96
CA LEU A 238 16.24 -19.34 5.39
C LEU A 238 14.75 -19.62 5.65
N ALA A 239 13.85 -19.05 4.86
CA ALA A 239 12.41 -19.27 4.99
C ALA A 239 12.04 -20.75 4.80
N GLN A 240 12.70 -21.45 3.86
CA GLN A 240 12.56 -22.89 3.67
C GLN A 240 13.01 -23.69 4.89
N ARG A 241 14.18 -23.37 5.45
CA ARG A 241 14.67 -24.05 6.67
C ARG A 241 13.75 -23.82 7.87
N ILE A 242 13.23 -22.61 8.04
CA ILE A 242 12.25 -22.31 9.10
C ILE A 242 10.95 -23.08 8.86
N ALA A 243 10.45 -23.14 7.62
CA ALA A 243 9.24 -23.88 7.26
C ALA A 243 9.37 -25.39 7.51
N ALA A 244 10.56 -25.94 7.36
CA ALA A 244 10.89 -27.35 7.61
C ALA A 244 11.32 -27.65 9.06
N ASP A 245 11.27 -26.66 9.97
CA ASP A 245 11.81 -26.73 11.34
C ASP A 245 13.30 -27.15 11.44
N ASP A 246 14.05 -27.00 10.34
CA ASP A 246 15.50 -27.22 10.25
C ASP A 246 16.27 -25.94 10.62
N VAL A 247 15.98 -25.40 11.80
CA VAL A 247 16.69 -24.25 12.39
C VAL A 247 16.87 -24.47 13.89
N PRO A 248 17.82 -23.78 14.54
CA PRO A 248 17.95 -23.80 15.99
C PRO A 248 16.63 -23.42 16.67
N ASP A 249 16.36 -23.96 17.87
CA ASP A 249 15.09 -23.76 18.58
C ASP A 249 14.71 -22.29 18.78
N VAL A 250 15.70 -21.41 18.86
CA VAL A 250 15.53 -19.95 18.97
C VAL A 250 14.82 -19.33 17.76
N LEU A 251 14.95 -19.94 16.58
CA LEU A 251 14.34 -19.46 15.33
C LEU A 251 13.12 -20.29 14.89
N LYS A 252 12.76 -21.35 15.62
CA LYS A 252 11.57 -22.14 15.29
C LYS A 252 10.29 -21.31 15.42
N GLY A 253 9.37 -21.50 14.47
CA GLY A 253 8.12 -20.76 14.41
C GLY A 253 8.26 -19.27 14.07
N PHE A 254 9.44 -18.82 13.63
CA PHE A 254 9.55 -17.50 13.00
C PHE A 254 8.84 -17.47 11.65
N ARG A 255 8.43 -16.27 11.24
CA ARG A 255 7.92 -15.98 9.90
C ARG A 255 8.81 -14.92 9.27
N VAL A 256 9.17 -15.14 8.01
CA VAL A 256 10.00 -14.22 7.23
C VAL A 256 9.10 -13.45 6.28
N PHE A 257 8.99 -12.13 6.51
CA PHE A 257 8.20 -11.22 5.69
C PHE A 257 9.12 -10.41 4.79
N ALA A 258 9.02 -10.58 3.48
CA ALA A 258 9.71 -9.75 2.50
C ALA A 258 8.91 -8.48 2.24
N LEU A 259 9.52 -7.32 2.46
CA LEU A 259 8.90 -6.03 2.19
C LEU A 259 8.76 -5.80 0.68
N ASP A 260 7.54 -5.51 0.21
CA ASP A 260 7.31 -5.14 -1.19
C ASP A 260 7.39 -3.63 -1.34
N MET A 261 8.55 -3.16 -1.80
CA MET A 261 8.77 -1.74 -2.07
C MET A 261 7.86 -1.21 -3.18
N GLY A 262 7.51 -2.05 -4.15
CA GLY A 262 6.58 -1.71 -5.23
C GLY A 262 5.18 -1.44 -4.71
N ALA A 263 4.64 -2.35 -3.90
CA ALA A 263 3.33 -2.18 -3.27
C ALA A 263 3.27 -0.95 -2.35
N ILE A 264 4.35 -0.68 -1.61
CA ILE A 264 4.42 0.50 -0.73
C ILE A 264 4.46 1.79 -1.54
N MET A 265 5.18 1.82 -2.66
CA MET A 265 5.28 3.00 -3.54
C MET A 265 4.08 3.15 -4.49
N ALA A 266 3.36 2.07 -4.78
CA ALA A 266 2.22 2.08 -5.70
C ALA A 266 1.09 2.96 -5.15
N GLY A 267 0.69 3.97 -5.91
CA GLY A 267 -0.37 4.90 -5.49
C GLY A 267 0.04 5.92 -4.44
N THR A 268 1.32 6.01 -4.04
CA THR A 268 1.80 7.10 -3.17
C THR A 268 2.20 8.30 -4.03
N ARG A 269 1.44 9.40 -3.93
CA ARG A 269 1.78 10.68 -4.60
C ARG A 269 2.61 11.59 -3.70
N TYR A 270 2.55 11.37 -2.38
CA TYR A 270 3.27 12.16 -1.39
C TYR A 270 4.16 11.28 -0.52
N ARG A 271 5.27 11.85 -0.03
CA ARG A 271 6.21 11.16 0.87
C ARG A 271 5.57 10.68 2.18
N GLY A 272 4.54 11.41 2.65
CA GLY A 272 3.80 11.05 3.86
C GLY A 272 3.12 9.69 3.75
N ASP A 273 2.55 9.39 2.58
CA ASP A 273 1.84 8.13 2.32
C ASP A 273 2.78 6.92 2.45
N PHE A 274 4.02 7.07 1.95
CA PHE A 274 5.06 6.04 2.11
C PHE A 274 5.41 5.84 3.59
N GLU A 275 5.66 6.92 4.34
CA GLU A 275 5.99 6.84 5.75
C GLU A 275 4.86 6.23 6.58
N GLU A 276 3.61 6.55 6.25
CA GLU A 276 2.42 6.02 6.91
C GLU A 276 2.27 4.51 6.68
N ARG A 277 2.39 4.05 5.43
CA ARG A 277 2.35 2.62 5.11
C ARG A 277 3.48 1.85 5.78
N MET A 278 4.71 2.37 5.70
CA MET A 278 5.86 1.79 6.41
C MET A 278 5.61 1.73 7.91
N LYS A 279 5.04 2.78 8.51
CA LYS A 279 4.72 2.82 9.94
C LYS A 279 3.63 1.81 10.30
N ALA A 280 2.64 1.59 9.44
CA ALA A 280 1.61 0.56 9.63
C ALA A 280 2.22 -0.85 9.63
N VAL A 281 3.08 -1.15 8.65
CA VAL A 281 3.84 -2.42 8.58
C VAL A 281 4.68 -2.61 9.84
N MET A 282 5.45 -1.60 10.24
CA MET A 282 6.32 -1.68 11.42
C MET A 282 5.53 -1.89 12.72
N LYS A 283 4.44 -1.16 12.92
CA LYS A 283 3.58 -1.32 14.10
C LYS A 283 2.98 -2.72 14.16
N ARG A 284 2.59 -3.28 13.01
CA ARG A 284 2.05 -4.63 12.91
C ARG A 284 3.13 -5.69 13.16
N LEU A 285 4.33 -5.54 12.61
CA LEU A 285 5.48 -6.41 12.91
C LEU A 285 5.87 -6.39 14.39
N GLU A 286 5.79 -5.23 15.06
CA GLU A 286 6.07 -5.16 16.51
C GLU A 286 5.08 -5.95 17.36
N SER A 287 3.87 -6.20 16.85
CA SER A 287 2.88 -7.06 17.52
C SER A 287 3.09 -8.57 17.24
N GLU A 288 3.96 -8.93 16.29
CA GLU A 288 4.32 -10.31 15.98
C GLU A 288 5.55 -10.73 16.80
N GLU A 289 5.38 -11.68 17.72
CA GLU A 289 6.48 -12.12 18.59
C GLU A 289 7.63 -12.80 17.83
N ARG A 290 7.33 -13.42 16.68
CA ARG A 290 8.28 -14.22 15.90
C ARG A 290 8.34 -13.80 14.43
N ALA A 291 8.61 -12.52 14.19
CA ALA A 291 8.79 -11.98 12.85
C ALA A 291 10.25 -11.65 12.51
N ILE A 292 10.63 -11.94 11.26
CA ILE A 292 11.85 -11.43 10.60
C ILE A 292 11.40 -10.61 9.40
N LEU A 293 11.82 -9.35 9.34
CA LEU A 293 11.59 -8.49 8.19
C LEU A 293 12.77 -8.57 7.22
N PHE A 294 12.53 -8.97 5.98
CA PHE A 294 13.49 -8.87 4.90
C PHE A 294 13.25 -7.60 4.09
N ILE A 295 14.31 -6.83 3.85
CA ILE A 295 14.29 -5.61 3.04
C ILE A 295 15.36 -5.78 1.97
N ASP A 296 14.91 -6.02 0.74
CA ASP A 296 15.80 -5.90 -0.41
C ASP A 296 16.15 -4.43 -0.65
N GLU A 297 17.35 -4.19 -1.15
CA GLU A 297 17.88 -2.84 -1.36
C GLU A 297 17.69 -1.91 -0.14
N ILE A 298 18.07 -2.38 1.06
CA ILE A 298 17.83 -1.68 2.35
C ILE A 298 18.37 -0.23 2.39
N HIS A 299 19.33 0.10 1.54
CA HIS A 299 19.89 1.44 1.38
C HIS A 299 18.85 2.47 0.87
N THR A 300 17.82 2.03 0.14
CA THR A 300 16.72 2.89 -0.37
C THR A 300 15.96 3.55 0.78
N ILE A 301 15.73 2.81 1.87
CA ILE A 301 15.02 3.26 3.09
C ILE A 301 15.92 4.10 4.00
N VAL A 302 17.24 3.89 3.94
CA VAL A 302 18.21 4.52 4.84
C VAL A 302 18.75 5.85 4.33
N GLY A 303 18.76 6.09 3.01
CA GLY A 303 19.18 7.40 2.50
C GLY A 303 19.56 7.49 1.02
N ALA A 304 19.34 6.43 0.23
CA ALA A 304 19.72 6.45 -1.19
C ALA A 304 18.71 7.14 -2.13
N GLY A 305 17.53 7.53 -1.66
CA GLY A 305 16.52 8.25 -2.46
C GLY A 305 16.88 9.69 -2.85
N GLY A 306 18.17 10.02 -2.93
CA GLY A 306 18.70 11.36 -3.12
C GLY A 306 19.52 11.53 -4.39
N THR A 307 19.03 11.12 -5.56
CA THR A 307 19.51 11.68 -6.83
C THR A 307 18.40 11.74 -7.88
N ALA A 308 18.30 12.91 -8.53
CA ALA A 308 17.33 13.36 -9.55
C ALA A 308 15.97 13.90 -9.03
N GLY A 309 16.00 15.05 -8.35
CA GLY A 309 14.84 15.98 -8.33
C GLY A 309 14.05 16.14 -7.02
N GLY A 310 14.31 15.36 -5.97
CA GLY A 310 13.63 15.58 -4.69
C GLY A 310 14.21 14.70 -3.58
N GLY A 311 14.62 15.32 -2.46
CA GLY A 311 15.33 14.68 -1.33
C GLY A 311 14.86 13.29 -0.85
N SER A 312 15.81 12.56 -0.28
CA SER A 312 15.67 11.20 0.25
C SER A 312 14.51 11.05 1.25
N ILE A 313 13.72 9.99 1.08
CA ILE A 313 12.76 9.53 2.08
C ILE A 313 13.55 8.92 3.25
N GLU A 314 13.40 9.48 4.45
CA GLU A 314 14.21 9.10 5.62
C GLU A 314 13.45 8.13 6.56
N ALA A 315 12.99 7.00 6.01
CA ALA A 315 12.29 5.96 6.77
C ALA A 315 13.20 5.19 7.75
N SER A 316 14.51 5.48 7.75
CA SER A 316 15.47 5.05 8.78
C SER A 316 14.98 5.34 10.21
N ASN A 317 14.24 6.45 10.41
CA ASN A 317 13.70 6.85 11.70
C ASN A 317 12.57 5.95 12.21
N LEU A 318 11.87 5.24 11.31
CA LEU A 318 10.84 4.26 11.67
C LEU A 318 11.46 2.91 12.09
N LEU A 319 12.59 2.53 11.50
CA LEU A 319 13.28 1.28 11.83
C LEU A 319 14.08 1.36 13.14
N LYS A 320 14.66 2.53 13.46
CA LYS A 320 15.56 2.72 14.62
C LYS A 320 14.93 2.29 15.96
N PRO A 321 13.68 2.67 16.32
CA PRO A 321 13.08 2.26 17.59
C PRO A 321 12.85 0.75 17.69
N ALA A 322 12.28 0.13 16.66
CA ALA A 322 11.97 -1.30 16.61
C ALA A 322 13.24 -2.16 16.74
N LEU A 323 14.31 -1.77 16.03
CA LEU A 323 15.61 -2.43 16.06
C LEU A 323 16.38 -2.17 17.37
N ALA A 324 16.21 -0.97 17.96
CA ALA A 324 16.86 -0.64 19.23
C ALA A 324 16.23 -1.38 20.42
N ALA A 325 14.91 -1.58 20.39
CA ALA A 325 14.18 -2.37 21.39
C ALA A 325 14.46 -3.87 21.30
N GLY A 326 15.03 -4.35 20.18
CA GLY A 326 15.31 -5.77 19.95
C GLY A 326 14.06 -6.63 19.75
N ARG A 327 12.90 -5.99 19.52
CA ARG A 327 11.61 -6.66 19.30
C ARG A 327 11.44 -7.13 17.86
N LEU A 328 12.15 -6.52 16.91
CA LEU A 328 12.14 -6.89 15.50
C LEU A 328 13.52 -7.38 15.08
N ARG A 329 13.55 -8.52 14.37
CA ARG A 329 14.72 -8.96 13.60
C ARG A 329 14.56 -8.52 12.15
N CYS A 330 15.64 -8.08 11.54
CA CYS A 330 15.65 -7.64 10.15
C CYS A 330 16.84 -8.23 9.38
N ILE A 331 16.61 -8.63 8.14
CA ILE A 331 17.63 -9.02 7.16
C ILE A 331 17.60 -7.94 6.08
N GLY A 332 18.75 -7.31 5.82
CA GLY A 332 18.88 -6.35 4.72
C GLY A 332 19.75 -6.90 3.59
N ALA A 333 19.48 -6.51 2.36
CA ALA A 333 20.37 -6.76 1.22
C ALA A 333 20.76 -5.43 0.55
N THR A 334 22.03 -5.29 0.13
CA THR A 334 22.54 -4.10 -0.59
C THR A 334 23.91 -4.40 -1.20
N THR A 335 24.42 -3.50 -2.05
CA THR A 335 25.79 -3.58 -2.55
C THR A 335 26.81 -3.02 -1.54
N HIS A 336 28.09 -3.37 -1.72
CA HIS A 336 29.17 -2.81 -0.89
C HIS A 336 29.27 -1.28 -0.99
N ASP A 337 29.02 -0.75 -2.19
CA ASP A 337 29.09 0.67 -2.48
C ASP A 337 27.98 1.46 -1.78
N GLU A 338 26.72 1.01 -1.91
CA GLU A 338 25.58 1.62 -1.23
C GLU A 338 25.69 1.51 0.29
N TYR A 339 26.16 0.37 0.79
CA TYR A 339 26.39 0.19 2.22
C TYR A 339 27.35 1.24 2.76
N ARG A 340 28.51 1.45 2.10
CA ARG A 340 29.50 2.46 2.52
C ARG A 340 28.97 3.89 2.38
N ARG A 341 28.23 4.17 1.30
CA ARG A 341 27.74 5.52 0.99
C ARG A 341 26.61 5.96 1.92
N TYR A 342 25.66 5.07 2.23
CA TYR A 342 24.43 5.43 2.93
C TYR A 342 24.33 4.75 4.30
N PHE A 343 24.45 3.42 4.35
CA PHE A 343 24.11 2.65 5.55
C PHE A 343 25.16 2.77 6.67
N GLU A 344 26.45 2.76 6.33
CA GLU A 344 27.56 2.83 7.29
C GLU A 344 27.67 4.20 7.97
N ARG A 345 27.19 5.26 7.31
CA ARG A 345 27.18 6.61 7.86
C ARG A 345 26.19 6.77 9.00
N ASP A 346 25.09 6.02 8.99
CA ASP A 346 24.15 5.98 10.11
C ASP A 346 24.67 5.07 11.23
N ARG A 347 25.31 5.68 12.23
CA ARG A 347 25.85 4.97 13.41
C ARG A 347 24.77 4.26 14.24
N ALA A 348 23.52 4.73 14.22
CA ALA A 348 22.45 4.15 15.02
C ALA A 348 21.94 2.83 14.44
N LEU A 349 21.88 2.74 13.10
CA LEU A 349 21.52 1.53 12.37
C LEU A 349 22.71 0.57 12.24
N SER A 350 23.86 1.03 11.74
CA SER A 350 25.03 0.17 11.50
C SER A 350 25.48 -0.62 12.73
N ARG A 351 25.33 -0.07 13.95
CA ARG A 351 25.64 -0.79 15.20
C ARG A 351 24.68 -1.93 15.55
N ARG A 352 23.53 -2.04 14.87
CA ARG A 352 22.51 -3.09 15.05
C ARG A 352 22.61 -4.19 14.01
N PHE A 353 23.33 -3.95 12.92
CA PHE A 353 23.52 -4.91 11.85
C PHE A 353 24.90 -5.59 11.91
N GLN A 354 24.96 -6.80 11.36
CA GLN A 354 26.18 -7.56 11.16
C GLN A 354 26.35 -7.81 9.66
N LYS A 355 27.44 -7.31 9.10
CA LYS A 355 27.80 -7.52 7.70
C LYS A 355 28.08 -9.00 7.44
N ILE A 356 27.56 -9.51 6.33
CA ILE A 356 27.81 -10.84 5.76
C ILE A 356 28.08 -10.64 4.27
N ASP A 357 29.30 -10.94 3.83
CA ASP A 357 29.66 -10.83 2.42
C ASP A 357 29.07 -12.01 1.62
N VAL A 358 28.49 -11.70 0.47
CA VAL A 358 27.94 -12.64 -0.50
C VAL A 358 28.75 -12.48 -1.79
N PRO A 359 29.83 -13.26 -1.97
CA PRO A 359 30.65 -13.16 -3.17
C PRO A 359 29.90 -13.71 -4.38
N GLU A 360 30.34 -13.38 -5.58
CA GLU A 360 29.90 -14.07 -6.80
C GLU A 360 30.17 -15.58 -6.68
N PRO A 361 29.28 -16.44 -7.21
CA PRO A 361 29.52 -17.87 -7.21
C PRO A 361 30.72 -18.20 -8.12
N SER A 362 31.53 -19.17 -7.71
CA SER A 362 32.53 -19.75 -8.60
C SER A 362 31.85 -20.49 -9.76
N VAL A 363 32.57 -20.68 -10.88
CA VAL A 363 32.04 -21.43 -12.04
C VAL A 363 31.48 -22.79 -11.64
N GLY A 364 32.17 -23.51 -10.75
CA GLY A 364 31.69 -24.80 -10.24
C GLY A 364 30.39 -24.69 -9.44
N GLU A 365 30.26 -23.67 -8.58
CA GLU A 365 29.01 -23.42 -7.85
C GLU A 365 27.88 -23.00 -8.80
N THR A 366 28.17 -22.20 -9.82
CA THR A 366 27.19 -21.82 -10.86
C THR A 366 26.64 -23.05 -11.58
N VAL A 367 27.50 -23.98 -11.99
CA VAL A 367 27.08 -25.23 -12.63
C VAL A 367 26.18 -26.05 -11.69
N GLU A 368 26.52 -26.15 -10.40
CA GLU A 368 25.68 -26.84 -9.42
C GLU A 368 24.32 -26.14 -9.24
N ILE A 369 24.30 -24.81 -9.17
CA ILE A 369 23.05 -24.02 -9.13
C ILE A 369 22.18 -24.31 -10.36
N LEU A 370 22.76 -24.27 -11.56
CA LEU A 370 22.06 -24.56 -12.80
C LEU A 370 21.51 -25.99 -12.83
N LYS A 371 22.28 -26.98 -12.36
CA LYS A 371 21.81 -28.38 -12.22
C LYS A 371 20.64 -28.52 -11.26
N GLY A 372 20.66 -27.81 -10.13
CA GLY A 372 19.56 -27.84 -9.17
C GLY A 372 18.27 -27.21 -9.71
N LEU A 373 18.39 -26.20 -10.57
CA LEU A 373 17.25 -25.54 -11.21
C LEU A 373 16.76 -26.26 -12.48
N LYS A 374 17.60 -27.09 -13.11
CA LYS A 374 17.35 -27.82 -14.36
C LYS A 374 15.93 -28.40 -14.45
N SER A 375 15.54 -29.21 -13.47
CA SER A 375 14.25 -29.92 -13.50
C SER A 375 13.03 -28.99 -13.58
N ARG A 376 13.09 -27.82 -12.94
CA ARG A 376 12.01 -26.82 -12.99
C ARG A 376 11.96 -26.11 -14.34
N TYR A 377 13.12 -25.73 -14.89
CA TYR A 377 13.18 -25.09 -16.21
C TYR A 377 12.78 -26.05 -17.33
N GLU A 378 13.18 -27.32 -17.26
CA GLU A 378 12.75 -28.36 -18.21
C GLU A 378 11.23 -28.51 -18.22
N ALA A 379 10.60 -28.55 -17.05
CA ALA A 379 9.15 -28.62 -16.92
C ALA A 379 8.45 -27.35 -17.44
N PHE A 380 8.98 -26.16 -17.13
CA PHE A 380 8.41 -24.89 -17.54
C PHE A 380 8.47 -24.66 -19.06
N HIS A 381 9.62 -24.95 -19.68
CA HIS A 381 9.82 -24.74 -21.12
C HIS A 381 9.46 -25.96 -21.96
N ASN A 382 9.15 -27.10 -21.35
CA ASN A 382 8.90 -28.38 -22.02
C ASN A 382 10.08 -28.80 -22.93
N VAL A 383 11.30 -28.69 -22.41
CA VAL A 383 12.55 -29.07 -23.09
C VAL A 383 13.44 -29.92 -22.18
N ARG A 384 14.54 -30.45 -22.71
CA ARG A 384 15.61 -31.07 -21.91
C ARG A 384 16.93 -30.35 -22.15
N TYR A 385 17.65 -30.05 -21.08
CA TYR A 385 18.98 -29.44 -21.15
C TYR A 385 20.06 -30.51 -20.98
N SER A 386 21.05 -30.54 -21.89
CA SER A 386 22.23 -31.38 -21.70
C SER A 386 23.13 -30.80 -20.61
N ASP A 387 23.94 -31.64 -19.97
CA ASP A 387 24.87 -31.17 -18.94
C ASP A 387 25.95 -30.25 -19.56
N GLU A 388 26.36 -30.52 -20.80
CA GLU A 388 27.25 -29.66 -21.60
C GLU A 388 26.66 -28.25 -21.81
N ALA A 389 25.34 -28.15 -22.00
CA ALA A 389 24.68 -26.84 -22.16
C ALA A 389 24.71 -26.04 -20.85
N LEU A 390 24.63 -26.71 -19.69
CA LEU A 390 24.73 -26.05 -18.37
C LEU A 390 26.16 -25.63 -18.03
N GLU A 391 27.17 -26.35 -18.52
CA GLU A 391 28.58 -25.96 -18.34
C GLU A 391 29.00 -24.78 -19.22
N LEU A 392 28.30 -24.54 -20.33
CA LEU A 392 28.56 -23.44 -21.27
C LEU A 392 27.84 -22.13 -20.91
N ALA A 393 26.74 -22.20 -20.15
CA ALA A 393 25.93 -21.06 -19.72
C ALA A 393 26.61 -20.28 -18.59
#